data_AF-T1B2Q2-F1
#
_entry.id   AF-T1B2Q2-F1
#
_cell.length_a   1.000
_cell.length_b   1.000
_cell.length_c   1.000
_cell.angle_alpha   90.00
_cell.angle_beta   90.00
_cell.angle_gamma   90.00
#
_symmetry.space_group_name_H-M   'P 1'
#
loop_
_entity.id
_entity.type
_entity.pdbx_description
1 polymer ?
#
loop_
_entity_poly.entity_id
_entity_poly.type
_entity_poly.pdbx_seq_one_letter_code
_entity_poly.pdbx_strand_id
1 'polypeptide(L)'
;MSYASRWAIDFQRQSVRYRQLDVLLDYYRPLEDLTHSVDIVSARAPLQRYKIVFAPSLNVISAKLARHLRRYVLGGGVLVLGPRSGMKDRYNRLNVERQPGPLVPLLGGRVQQYYALVSRVSVSGSMGRGTGRIWAEALTPHSSATRVLLRYGAGNAWLSGTPAALEHRYGRRNHLSRHDSESAPHARVRCA
;
A
#
# COMPACT_ATOMS: atom_id res chain seq x y z
N MET A 1 -8.01 3.00 -8.80
CA MET A 1 -7.52 1.93 -9.71
C MET A 1 -7.03 2.59 -11.01
N SER A 2 -5.96 2.10 -11.65
CA SER A 2 -5.51 2.62 -12.97
C SER A 2 -5.77 1.58 -14.07
N TYR A 3 -6.09 2.01 -15.29
CA TYR A 3 -6.35 1.08 -16.41
C TYR A 3 -5.17 0.16 -16.72
N ALA A 4 -3.94 0.70 -16.74
CA ALA A 4 -2.74 -0.12 -16.95
C ALA A 4 -2.57 -1.21 -15.88
N SER A 5 -2.85 -0.87 -14.60
CA SER A 5 -2.82 -1.87 -13.52
C SER A 5 -3.95 -2.88 -13.65
N ARG A 6 -5.14 -2.42 -14.07
CA ARG A 6 -6.29 -3.29 -14.31
C ARG A 6 -5.97 -4.34 -15.36
N TRP A 7 -5.51 -3.92 -16.54
CA TRP A 7 -5.15 -4.85 -17.61
C TRP A 7 -4.00 -5.77 -17.22
N ALA A 8 -2.98 -5.28 -16.52
CA ALA A 8 -1.86 -6.12 -16.09
C ALA A 8 -2.31 -7.25 -15.13
N ILE A 9 -3.16 -6.94 -14.16
CA ILE A 9 -3.70 -7.95 -13.24
C ILE A 9 -4.70 -8.86 -13.95
N ASP A 10 -5.56 -8.35 -14.81
CA ASP A 10 -6.55 -9.18 -15.53
C ASP A 10 -5.86 -10.15 -16.50
N PHE A 11 -4.71 -9.78 -17.06
CA PHE A 11 -3.87 -10.67 -17.87
C PHE A 11 -3.17 -11.74 -17.01
N GLN A 12 -2.71 -11.40 -15.81
CA GLN A 12 -2.02 -12.31 -14.88
C GLN A 12 -2.70 -12.34 -13.51
N ARG A 13 -3.92 -12.90 -13.46
CA ARG A 13 -4.75 -12.86 -12.25
C ARG A 13 -4.16 -13.66 -11.10
N GLN A 14 -3.53 -14.79 -11.39
CA GLN A 14 -2.97 -15.78 -10.44
C GLN A 14 -3.99 -16.46 -9.51
N SER A 15 -5.13 -15.81 -9.23
CA SER A 15 -6.27 -16.41 -8.56
C SER A 15 -7.56 -15.97 -9.24
N VAL A 16 -8.45 -16.93 -9.52
CA VAL A 16 -9.81 -16.64 -10.03
C VAL A 16 -10.64 -15.82 -9.03
N ARG A 17 -10.26 -15.83 -7.75
CA ARG A 17 -10.90 -15.07 -6.67
C ARG A 17 -10.42 -13.62 -6.59
N TYR A 18 -9.30 -13.26 -7.23
CA TYR A 18 -8.80 -11.88 -7.25
C TYR A 18 -9.51 -11.09 -8.36
N ARG A 19 -10.69 -10.56 -8.04
CA ARG A 19 -11.44 -9.63 -8.91
C ARG A 19 -11.15 -8.21 -8.45
N GLN A 20 -10.53 -7.40 -9.31
CA GLN A 20 -10.04 -6.07 -8.92
C GLN A 20 -11.14 -5.10 -8.50
N LEU A 21 -12.33 -5.21 -9.10
CA LEU A 21 -13.47 -4.39 -8.70
C LEU A 21 -13.89 -4.72 -7.26
N ASP A 22 -13.93 -6.01 -6.89
CA ASP A 22 -14.28 -6.43 -5.54
C ASP A 22 -13.24 -5.91 -4.53
N VAL A 23 -11.95 -6.01 -4.87
CA VAL A 23 -10.86 -5.44 -4.05
C VAL A 23 -11.00 -3.92 -3.92
N LEU A 24 -11.39 -3.19 -4.97
CA LEU A 24 -11.65 -1.75 -4.88
C LEU A 24 -12.84 -1.47 -3.94
N LEU A 25 -13.92 -2.25 -4.05
CA LEU A 25 -15.12 -2.10 -3.24
C LEU A 25 -14.89 -2.43 -1.76
N ASP A 26 -14.00 -3.37 -1.45
CA ASP A 26 -13.58 -3.69 -0.08
C ASP A 26 -12.91 -2.49 0.62
N TYR A 27 -12.28 -1.60 -0.14
CA TYR A 27 -11.73 -0.34 0.38
C TYR A 27 -12.77 0.79 0.34
N TYR A 28 -13.58 0.86 -0.71
CA TYR A 28 -14.53 1.96 -0.93
C TYR A 28 -15.67 1.96 0.07
N ARG A 29 -16.37 0.83 0.26
CA ARG A 29 -17.61 0.77 1.06
C ARG A 29 -17.41 1.23 2.51
N PRO A 30 -16.41 0.73 3.26
CA PRO A 30 -16.22 1.19 4.63
C PRO A 30 -15.84 2.67 4.72
N LEU A 31 -15.16 3.22 3.70
CA LEU A 31 -14.79 4.63 3.68
C LEU A 31 -16.00 5.51 3.35
N GLU A 32 -16.87 5.07 2.45
CA GLU A 32 -18.09 5.76 2.10
C GLU A 32 -19.07 5.79 3.29
N ASP A 33 -19.22 4.67 4.00
CA ASP A 33 -19.99 4.59 5.25
C ASP A 33 -19.47 5.56 6.33
N LEU A 34 -18.15 5.80 6.39
CA LEU A 34 -17.52 6.64 7.42
C LEU A 34 -17.45 8.12 7.06
N THR A 35 -17.39 8.46 5.78
CA THR A 35 -17.09 9.83 5.33
C THR A 35 -18.21 10.44 4.50
N HIS A 36 -19.14 9.63 3.98
CA HIS A 36 -20.20 9.99 3.04
C HIS A 36 -19.71 10.73 1.77
N SER A 37 -18.39 10.75 1.52
CA SER A 37 -17.78 11.48 0.41
C SER A 37 -16.43 10.88 0.04
N VAL A 38 -16.42 10.02 -0.98
CA VAL A 38 -15.20 9.37 -1.49
C VAL A 38 -15.04 9.67 -2.98
N ASP A 39 -13.94 10.31 -3.35
CA ASP A 39 -13.59 10.57 -4.75
C ASP A 39 -12.80 9.39 -5.35
N ILE A 40 -13.23 8.92 -6.52
CA ILE A 40 -12.44 7.99 -7.35
C ILE A 40 -11.71 8.78 -8.42
N VAL A 41 -10.41 8.98 -8.22
CA VAL A 41 -9.55 9.75 -9.15
C VAL A 41 -8.53 8.88 -9.88
N SER A 42 -8.04 9.42 -10.99
CA SER A 42 -6.86 8.87 -11.68
C SER A 42 -5.64 8.92 -10.77
N ALA A 43 -4.78 7.89 -10.84
CA ALA A 43 -3.50 7.86 -10.13
C ALA A 43 -2.53 8.99 -10.55
N ARG A 44 -2.84 9.72 -11.64
CA ARG A 44 -2.06 10.87 -12.13
C ARG A 44 -2.70 12.22 -11.81
N ALA A 45 -3.87 12.23 -11.17
CA ALA A 45 -4.56 13.47 -10.81
C ALA A 45 -3.75 14.28 -9.78
N PRO A 46 -3.97 15.60 -9.65
CA PRO A 46 -3.42 16.37 -8.54
C PRO A 46 -3.94 15.83 -7.19
N LEU A 47 -3.05 15.30 -6.35
CA LEU A 47 -3.42 14.63 -5.09
C LEU A 47 -3.37 15.55 -3.87
N GLN A 48 -2.86 16.78 -4.01
CA GLN A 48 -2.57 17.69 -2.88
C GLN A 48 -3.82 18.10 -2.09
N ARG A 49 -5.01 18.02 -2.70
CA ARG A 49 -6.29 18.30 -2.04
C ARG A 49 -6.75 17.18 -1.09
N TYR A 50 -6.13 16.01 -1.16
CA TYR A 50 -6.50 14.85 -0.35
C TYR A 50 -5.56 14.68 0.84
N LYS A 51 -6.12 14.49 2.04
CA LYS A 51 -5.33 14.14 3.23
C LYS A 51 -4.83 12.70 3.17
N ILE A 52 -5.63 11.81 2.58
CA ILE A 52 -5.35 10.39 2.44
C ILE A 52 -5.77 9.89 1.06
N VAL A 53 -4.96 9.02 0.46
CA VAL A 53 -5.19 8.39 -0.84
C VAL A 53 -4.99 6.88 -0.69
N PHE A 54 -5.99 6.10 -1.11
CA PHE A 54 -5.94 4.65 -1.15
C PHE A 54 -5.70 4.15 -2.58
N ALA A 55 -4.80 3.19 -2.74
CA ALA A 55 -4.36 2.64 -4.01
C ALA A 55 -4.28 1.10 -3.91
N PRO A 56 -5.43 0.40 -3.88
CA PRO A 56 -5.52 -1.00 -3.45
C PRO A 56 -4.89 -2.04 -4.40
N SER A 57 -4.65 -1.67 -5.66
CA SER A 57 -4.09 -2.58 -6.68
C SER A 57 -3.28 -1.83 -7.74
N LEU A 58 -2.42 -0.90 -7.30
CA LEU A 58 -1.64 -0.06 -8.23
C LEU A 58 -0.42 -0.82 -8.78
N ASN A 59 -0.70 -1.85 -9.57
CA ASN A 59 0.26 -2.86 -10.02
C ASN A 59 1.38 -2.32 -10.91
N VAL A 60 1.05 -1.36 -11.77
CA VAL A 60 1.97 -0.74 -12.74
C VAL A 60 2.39 0.63 -12.23
N ILE A 61 3.64 0.78 -11.82
CA ILE A 61 4.19 2.05 -11.34
C ILE A 61 5.38 2.46 -12.20
N SER A 62 5.18 3.47 -13.04
CA SER A 62 6.26 4.12 -13.78
C SER A 62 7.10 5.03 -12.87
N ALA A 63 8.34 5.34 -13.27
CA ALA A 63 9.18 6.31 -12.58
C ALA A 63 8.49 7.68 -12.43
N LYS A 64 7.73 8.14 -13.44
CA LYS A 64 6.97 9.40 -13.38
C LYS A 64 5.88 9.33 -12.30
N LEU A 65 5.16 8.22 -12.22
CA LEU A 65 4.11 8.01 -11.21
C LEU A 65 4.72 7.91 -9.80
N ALA A 66 5.83 7.19 -9.65
CA ALA A 66 6.54 7.08 -8.38
C ALA A 66 6.98 8.46 -7.85
N ARG A 67 7.56 9.31 -8.70
CA ARG A 67 7.90 10.69 -8.34
C ARG A 67 6.68 11.53 -7.94
N HIS A 68 5.55 11.34 -8.62
CA HIS A 68 4.30 12.02 -8.27
C HIS A 68 3.78 11.60 -6.89
N LEU A 69 3.71 10.30 -6.61
CA LEU A 69 3.27 9.76 -5.32
C LEU A 69 4.24 10.14 -4.19
N ARG A 70 5.55 10.10 -4.45
CA ARG A 70 6.58 10.57 -3.51
C ARG A 70 6.37 12.05 -3.16
N ARG A 71 6.12 12.92 -4.13
CA ARG A 71 5.82 14.35 -3.87
C ARG A 71 4.57 14.53 -3.03
N TYR A 72 3.51 13.76 -3.31
CA TYR A 72 2.28 13.78 -2.51
C TYR A 72 2.55 13.42 -1.04
N VAL A 73 3.28 12.32 -0.80
CA VAL A 73 3.63 11.89 0.57
C VAL A 73 4.53 12.93 1.24
N LEU A 74 5.62 13.36 0.61
CA LEU A 74 6.52 14.36 1.20
C LEU A 74 5.85 15.72 1.44
N GLY A 75 4.76 16.03 0.72
CA GLY A 75 3.93 17.21 0.94
C GLY A 75 2.98 17.11 2.15
N GLY A 76 3.00 16.00 2.90
CA GLY A 76 2.15 15.78 4.08
C GLY A 76 0.99 14.79 3.84
N GLY A 77 0.85 14.26 2.63
CA GLY A 77 -0.20 13.29 2.31
C GLY A 77 0.03 11.90 2.91
N VAL A 78 -1.06 11.19 3.16
CA VAL A 78 -1.03 9.76 3.54
C VAL A 78 -1.36 8.90 2.32
N LEU A 79 -0.48 7.97 1.97
CA LEU A 79 -0.66 7.02 0.88
C LEU A 79 -0.85 5.60 1.44
N VAL A 80 -1.96 4.96 1.14
CA VAL A 80 -2.22 3.56 1.50
C VAL A 80 -2.19 2.73 0.22
N LEU A 81 -1.15 1.92 0.06
CA LEU A 81 -1.05 0.92 -0.99
C LEU A 81 -1.73 -0.36 -0.52
N GLY A 82 -2.52 -0.97 -1.38
CA GLY A 82 -3.01 -2.33 -1.15
C GLY A 82 -2.14 -3.37 -1.87
N PRO A 83 -2.60 -4.62 -1.87
CA PRO A 83 -1.82 -5.75 -2.35
C PRO A 83 -1.47 -5.59 -3.83
N ARG A 84 -0.37 -6.21 -4.24
CA ARG A 84 0.14 -6.26 -5.63
C ARG A 84 0.56 -4.90 -6.19
N SER A 85 0.67 -3.86 -5.38
CA SER A 85 1.14 -2.55 -5.84
C SER A 85 2.61 -2.62 -6.29
N GLY A 86 2.96 -1.94 -7.38
CA GLY A 86 4.34 -1.79 -7.85
C GLY A 86 5.06 -3.07 -8.29
N MET A 87 4.34 -4.15 -8.61
CA MET A 87 4.92 -5.39 -9.14
C MET A 87 5.52 -5.20 -10.54
N LYS A 88 5.00 -4.24 -11.31
CA LYS A 88 5.33 -4.05 -12.73
C LYS A 88 5.81 -2.63 -13.02
N ASP A 89 6.72 -2.50 -13.97
CA ASP A 89 7.10 -1.23 -14.58
C ASP A 89 6.11 -0.77 -15.67
N ARG A 90 6.40 0.36 -16.32
CA ARG A 90 5.55 0.93 -17.39
C ARG A 90 5.38 0.03 -18.62
N TYR A 91 6.24 -0.97 -18.80
CA TYR A 91 6.26 -1.90 -19.92
C TYR A 91 5.76 -3.29 -19.52
N ASN A 92 5.11 -3.41 -18.35
CA ASN A 92 4.61 -4.67 -17.80
C ASN A 92 5.72 -5.71 -17.49
N ARG A 93 6.96 -5.25 -17.32
CA ARG A 93 8.07 -6.08 -16.84
C ARG A 93 8.05 -6.12 -15.32
N LEU A 94 8.51 -7.22 -14.73
CA LEU A 94 8.66 -7.30 -13.28
C LEU A 94 9.62 -6.22 -12.79
N ASN A 95 9.27 -5.57 -11.70
CA ASN A 95 10.14 -4.57 -11.10
C ASN A 95 11.27 -5.26 -10.31
N VAL A 96 12.53 -4.88 -10.59
CA VAL A 96 13.71 -5.48 -9.95
C VAL A 96 13.78 -5.21 -8.44
N GLU A 97 13.19 -4.09 -7.99
CA GLU A 97 13.15 -3.74 -6.56
C GLU A 97 12.15 -4.60 -5.76
N ARG A 98 11.30 -5.39 -6.46
CA ARG A 98 10.09 -6.04 -5.92
C ARG A 98 9.10 -5.01 -5.39
N GLN A 99 7.90 -5.44 -5.02
CA GLN A 99 6.81 -4.56 -4.58
C GLN A 99 7.18 -3.78 -3.29
N PRO A 100 6.80 -2.50 -3.16
CA PRO A 100 5.97 -1.72 -4.09
C PRO A 100 6.76 -1.04 -5.23
N GLY A 101 7.78 -1.70 -5.75
CA GLY A 101 8.61 -1.27 -6.88
C GLY A 101 9.38 -0.01 -6.50
N PRO A 102 9.31 1.07 -7.30
CA PRO A 102 10.04 2.31 -7.07
C PRO A 102 9.61 3.07 -5.80
N LEU A 103 8.63 2.53 -5.05
CA LEU A 103 8.18 3.05 -3.76
C LEU A 103 8.78 2.29 -2.56
N VAL A 104 9.64 1.28 -2.77
CA VAL A 104 10.34 0.57 -1.67
C VAL A 104 11.04 1.55 -0.70
N PRO A 105 11.79 2.57 -1.18
CA PRO A 105 12.37 3.57 -0.28
C PRO A 105 11.31 4.41 0.46
N LEU A 106 10.12 4.58 -0.12
CA LEU A 106 9.01 5.35 0.45
C LEU A 106 8.20 4.55 1.50
N LEU A 107 8.12 3.23 1.34
CA LEU A 107 7.51 2.33 2.33
C LEU A 107 8.49 1.94 3.44
N GLY A 108 9.80 2.04 3.18
CA GLY A 108 10.85 1.57 4.08
C GLY A 108 10.85 0.05 4.25
N GLY A 109 10.40 -0.68 3.22
CA GLY A 109 10.30 -2.13 3.19
C GLY A 109 9.80 -2.62 1.84
N ARG A 110 9.76 -3.93 1.65
CA ARG A 110 9.30 -4.56 0.39
C ARG A 110 8.57 -5.87 0.64
N VAL A 111 7.90 -6.38 -0.38
CA VAL A 111 7.40 -7.75 -0.42
C VAL A 111 8.57 -8.71 -0.69
N GLN A 112 8.79 -9.64 0.24
CA GLN A 112 9.77 -10.72 0.07
C GLN A 112 9.19 -11.84 -0.79
N GLN A 113 7.97 -12.26 -0.45
CA GLN A 113 7.23 -13.32 -1.13
C GLN A 113 5.73 -13.03 -1.09
N TYR A 114 4.99 -13.53 -2.08
CA TYR A 114 3.55 -13.39 -2.16
C TYR A 114 2.89 -14.71 -2.51
N TYR A 115 1.59 -14.84 -2.20
CA TYR A 115 0.85 -16.07 -2.41
C TYR A 115 -0.64 -15.83 -2.60
N ALA A 116 -1.23 -16.53 -3.56
CA ALA A 116 -2.67 -16.66 -3.69
C ALA A 116 -3.19 -17.62 -2.62
N LEU A 117 -3.92 -17.09 -1.64
CA LEU A 117 -4.37 -17.86 -0.49
C LEU A 117 -5.41 -18.93 -0.88
N VAL A 118 -5.10 -20.18 -0.53
CA VAL A 118 -6.02 -21.33 -0.63
C VAL A 118 -6.96 -21.43 0.57
N SER A 119 -6.50 -20.98 1.74
CA SER A 119 -7.26 -20.90 2.99
C SER A 119 -7.14 -19.52 3.62
N ARG A 120 -8.07 -19.19 4.51
CA ARG A 120 -8.04 -17.91 5.25
C ARG A 120 -6.87 -17.91 6.23
N VAL A 121 -6.22 -16.76 6.38
CA VAL A 121 -5.15 -16.56 7.36
C VAL A 121 -5.50 -15.41 8.28
N SER A 122 -5.35 -15.57 9.59
CA SER A 122 -5.57 -14.49 10.54
C SER A 122 -4.47 -13.44 10.43
N VAL A 123 -4.83 -12.18 10.64
CA VAL A 123 -3.85 -11.08 10.78
C VAL A 123 -4.17 -10.28 12.04
N SER A 124 -3.16 -9.87 12.78
CA SER A 124 -3.34 -9.12 14.01
C SER A 124 -2.16 -8.21 14.33
N GLY A 125 -2.42 -7.13 15.07
CA GLY A 125 -1.39 -6.24 15.59
C GLY A 125 -1.96 -4.94 16.13
N SER A 126 -1.15 -3.88 16.12
CA SER A 126 -1.50 -2.56 16.66
C SER A 126 -2.68 -1.87 15.95
N MET A 127 -3.02 -2.30 14.74
CA MET A 127 -4.16 -1.80 13.96
C MET A 127 -5.42 -2.67 14.11
N GLY A 128 -5.43 -3.64 15.03
CA GLY A 128 -6.55 -4.54 15.28
C GLY A 128 -6.34 -5.94 14.73
N ARG A 129 -7.45 -6.64 14.48
CA ARG A 129 -7.48 -8.02 13.97
C ARG A 129 -8.27 -8.08 12.67
N GLY A 130 -7.91 -9.02 11.80
CA GLY A 130 -8.56 -9.23 10.52
C GLY A 130 -8.24 -10.60 9.94
N THR A 131 -8.58 -10.80 8.68
CA THR A 131 -8.37 -12.08 7.99
C THR A 131 -8.00 -11.85 6.53
N GLY A 132 -6.84 -12.36 6.11
CA GLY A 132 -6.46 -12.46 4.70
C GLY A 132 -7.25 -13.58 4.02
N ARG A 133 -7.86 -13.28 2.87
CA ARG A 133 -8.82 -14.20 2.21
C ARG A 133 -8.41 -14.67 0.82
N ILE A 134 -7.70 -13.84 0.06
CA ILE A 134 -7.45 -14.05 -1.39
C ILE A 134 -5.95 -13.97 -1.70
N TRP A 135 -5.26 -13.03 -1.08
CA TRP A 135 -3.86 -12.72 -1.38
C TRP A 135 -3.11 -12.44 -0.08
N ALA A 136 -1.86 -12.87 -0.02
CA ALA A 136 -0.93 -12.55 1.06
C ALA A 136 0.41 -12.10 0.49
N GLU A 137 1.00 -11.12 1.16
CA GLU A 137 2.35 -10.63 0.89
C GLU A 137 3.12 -10.64 2.22
N ALA A 138 4.23 -11.38 2.28
CA ALA A 138 5.16 -11.33 3.39
C ALA A 138 6.08 -10.13 3.22
N LEU A 139 5.95 -9.14 4.11
CA LEU A 139 6.69 -7.89 4.05
C LEU A 139 7.97 -7.96 4.88
N THR A 140 9.06 -7.40 4.34
CA THR A 140 10.32 -7.23 5.05
C THR A 140 10.60 -5.73 5.22
N PRO A 141 10.62 -5.21 6.45
CA PRO A 141 11.07 -3.85 6.70
C PRO A 141 12.59 -3.74 6.46
N HIS A 142 13.04 -2.64 5.88
CA HIS A 142 14.46 -2.37 5.58
C HIS A 142 15.04 -1.24 6.42
N SER A 143 14.21 -0.56 7.23
CA SER A 143 14.62 0.54 8.08
C SER A 143 14.07 0.32 9.49
N SER A 144 14.85 0.66 10.51
CA SER A 144 14.39 0.70 11.91
C SER A 144 13.27 1.72 12.13
N ALA A 145 13.13 2.72 11.25
CA ALA A 145 12.04 3.68 11.28
C ALA A 145 10.72 3.13 10.70
N THR A 146 10.73 1.94 10.08
CA THR A 146 9.53 1.29 9.55
C THR A 146 8.85 0.47 10.64
N ARG A 147 7.61 0.83 10.96
CA ARG A 147 6.78 0.11 11.93
C ARG A 147 6.04 -1.04 11.27
N VAL A 148 6.07 -2.21 11.91
CA VAL A 148 5.16 -3.32 11.59
C VAL A 148 3.83 -3.07 12.28
N LEU A 149 2.74 -2.97 11.50
CA LEU A 149 1.40 -2.71 12.02
C LEU A 149 0.62 -3.99 12.33
N LEU A 150 0.72 -4.97 11.43
CA LEU A 150 0.02 -6.25 11.46
C LEU A 150 0.99 -7.38 11.11
N ARG A 151 0.75 -8.58 11.66
CA ARG A 151 1.44 -9.83 11.34
C ARG A 151 0.43 -10.92 11.04
N TYR A 152 0.82 -11.89 10.22
CA TYR A 152 0.03 -13.11 10.02
C TYR A 152 0.08 -14.00 11.25
N GLY A 153 -1.05 -14.61 11.61
CA GLY A 153 -1.14 -15.62 12.65
C GLY A 153 -0.66 -16.99 12.18
N ALA A 154 -0.77 -17.98 13.06
CA ALA A 154 -0.40 -19.36 12.77
C ALA A 154 -1.29 -19.99 11.68
N GLY A 155 -0.75 -20.98 10.95
CA GLY A 155 -1.51 -21.82 10.01
C GLY A 155 -0.84 -22.04 8.64
N ASN A 156 0.13 -21.20 8.28
CA ASN A 156 0.97 -21.40 7.10
C ASN A 156 2.43 -21.19 7.50
N ALA A 157 3.25 -22.24 7.38
CA ALA A 157 4.59 -22.30 7.98
C ALA A 157 5.51 -21.12 7.59
N TRP A 158 5.45 -20.65 6.34
CA TRP A 158 6.32 -19.56 5.89
C TRP A 158 5.71 -18.16 6.05
N LEU A 159 4.37 -18.05 6.20
CA LEU A 159 3.69 -16.77 6.46
C LEU A 159 3.60 -16.45 7.96
N SER A 160 3.54 -17.46 8.83
CA SER A 160 3.27 -17.29 10.26
C SER A 160 4.27 -16.33 10.90
N GLY A 161 3.77 -15.29 11.59
CA GLY A 161 4.59 -14.27 12.25
C GLY A 161 5.20 -13.21 11.31
N THR A 162 5.14 -13.40 9.98
CA THR A 162 5.68 -12.43 9.04
C THR A 162 4.85 -11.13 9.04
N PRO A 163 5.48 -9.96 8.81
CA PRO A 163 4.76 -8.69 8.67
C PRO A 163 3.74 -8.72 7.52
N ALA A 164 2.50 -8.37 7.83
CA ALA A 164 1.39 -8.26 6.88
C ALA A 164 1.10 -6.81 6.50
N ALA A 165 1.42 -5.85 7.38
CA ALA A 165 1.32 -4.43 7.07
C ALA A 165 2.46 -3.62 7.67
N LEU A 166 2.96 -2.65 6.90
CA LEU A 166 4.03 -1.73 7.31
C LEU A 166 3.53 -0.28 7.32
N GLU A 167 4.10 0.56 8.19
CA GLU A 167 3.99 2.02 8.18
C GLU A 167 5.38 2.64 8.18
N HIS A 168 5.60 3.61 7.31
CA HIS A 168 6.77 4.49 7.39
C HIS A 168 6.33 5.95 7.43
N ARG A 169 6.93 6.72 8.34
CA ARG A 169 6.57 8.12 8.58
C ARG A 169 7.65 9.05 8.04
N TYR A 170 7.23 10.10 7.35
CA TYR A 170 8.12 11.19 6.95
C TYR A 170 7.80 12.43 7.78
N GLY A 171 8.82 12.97 8.47
CA GLY A 171 8.72 14.30 9.07
C GLY A 171 8.69 15.36 7.96
N ARG A 172 7.93 16.44 8.15
CA ARG A 172 8.16 17.66 7.35
C ARG A 172 9.58 18.12 7.70
N ARG A 173 10.47 18.22 6.70
CA ARG A 173 11.66 19.08 6.86
C ARG A 173 11.13 20.51 6.85
N ASN A 174 10.79 21.04 8.02
CA ASN A 174 10.66 22.48 8.19
C ASN A 174 12.07 23.05 8.12
N HIS A 175 12.44 23.64 6.99
CA HIS A 175 13.35 24.77 7.02
C HIS A 175 12.54 25.94 7.59
N LEU A 176 12.37 25.99 8.91
CA LEU A 176 12.14 27.21 9.68
C LEU A 176 12.13 26.83 11.17
N SER A 177 13.03 27.52 11.86
CA SER A 177 13.18 27.81 13.29
C SER A 177 12.22 27.20 14.31
N ARG A 178 12.83 26.78 15.43
CA ARG A 178 12.30 26.38 16.74
C ARG A 178 10.95 26.99 17.15
N HIS A 179 10.27 26.18 17.98
CA HIS A 179 9.01 26.37 18.68
C HIS A 179 7.78 26.09 17.83
N ASP A 180 7.25 24.87 17.97
CA ASP A 180 5.82 24.62 18.16
C ASP A 180 5.62 23.12 18.45
N SER A 181 5.27 22.81 19.70
CA SER A 181 4.86 21.49 20.17
C SER A 181 3.37 21.31 19.91
N GLU A 182 3.01 21.09 18.66
CA GLU A 182 1.67 20.64 18.26
C GLU A 182 1.86 19.55 17.20
N SER A 183 1.17 18.42 17.35
CA SER A 183 1.43 17.19 16.57
C SER A 183 1.14 17.41 15.08
N ALA A 184 2.19 17.80 14.35
CA ALA A 184 2.13 18.07 12.91
C ALA A 184 1.64 16.83 12.13
N PRO A 185 0.84 17.01 11.06
CA PRO A 185 0.38 15.90 10.24
C PRO A 185 1.59 15.17 9.63
N HIS A 186 1.83 13.94 10.09
CA HIS A 186 2.89 13.11 9.58
C HIS A 186 2.46 12.42 8.29
N ALA A 187 3.25 12.60 7.24
CA ALA A 187 3.14 11.83 6.01
C ALA A 187 3.39 10.35 6.28
N ARG A 188 2.58 9.47 5.67
CA ARG A 188 2.62 8.02 5.95
C ARG A 188 2.46 7.23 4.66
N VAL A 189 3.24 6.17 4.52
CA VAL A 189 2.93 5.10 3.57
C VAL A 189 2.55 3.85 4.32
N ARG A 190 1.42 3.25 3.95
CA ARG A 190 0.99 1.94 4.44
C ARG A 190 0.91 0.94 3.29
N CYS A 191 1.30 -0.30 3.53
CA CYS A 191 1.03 -1.43 2.64
C CYS A 191 0.28 -2.48 3.45
N ALA A 192 -0.81 -3.03 2.91
CA ALA A 192 -1.63 -4.08 3.53
C ALA A 192 -2.18 -5.03 2.46
#